data_AF-A0A7C1U208-F1
#
_entry.id   AF-A0A7C1U208-F1
#
_cell.length_a   1.000
_cell.length_b   1.000
_cell.length_c   1.000
_cell.angle_alpha   90.00
_cell.angle_beta   90.00
_cell.angle_gamma   90.00
#
_symmetry.space_group_name_H-M   'P 1'
#
loop_
_entity.id
_entity.type
_entity.pdbx_description
1 polymer ?
#
loop_
_entity_poly.entity_id
_entity_poly.type
_entity_poly.pdbx_seq_one_letter_code
_entity_poly.pdbx_strand_id
1 'polypeptide(L)' 'DDSEEMTRRRLRQANLFGPAGFVSADDGEVIEFSQEGFDSNPSHRTLVELGGREVGDTDHMVTETLIRGMYRYWRKVMEA' A
#
# COMPACT_ATOMS: atom_id res chain seq x y z
N ASP A 1 -23.22 6.25 -18.00
CA ASP A 1 -21.98 6.41 -18.79
C ASP A 1 -21.40 7.80 -18.59
N ASP A 2 -20.07 7.89 -18.60
CA ASP A 2 -19.35 9.17 -18.51
C ASP A 2 -19.54 9.97 -19.82
N SER A 3 -19.63 11.30 -19.71
CA SER A 3 -19.52 12.19 -20.88
C SER A 3 -18.07 12.23 -21.38
N GLU A 4 -17.86 12.64 -22.65
CA GLU A 4 -16.51 12.83 -23.20
C GLU A 4 -15.66 13.81 -22.37
N GLU A 5 -16.30 14.84 -21.79
CA GLU A 5 -15.66 15.78 -20.89
C GLU A 5 -15.16 15.10 -19.61
N MET A 6 -16.00 14.26 -18.98
CA MET A 6 -15.61 13.50 -17.80
C MET A 6 -14.49 12.52 -18.08
N THR A 7 -14.53 11.83 -19.23
CA THR A 7 -13.43 10.98 -19.69
C THR A 7 -12.14 11.79 -19.81
N ARG A 8 -12.17 12.94 -20.50
CA ARG A 8 -10.98 13.80 -20.68
C ARG A 8 -10.44 14.32 -19.35
N ARG A 9 -11.31 14.68 -18.41
CA ARG A 9 -10.93 15.13 -17.07
C ARG A 9 -10.21 14.02 -16.31
N ARG A 10 -10.75 12.80 -16.29
CA ARG A 10 -10.13 11.65 -15.61
C ARG A 10 -8.78 11.29 -16.22
N LEU A 11 -8.66 11.31 -17.55
CA LEU A 11 -7.39 11.09 -18.24
C LEU A 11 -6.32 12.12 -17.85
N ARG A 12 -6.68 13.39 -17.68
CA ARG A 12 -5.72 14.40 -17.16
C ARG A 12 -5.38 14.19 -15.69
N GLN A 13 -6.36 13.84 -14.85
CA GLN A 13 -6.12 13.52 -13.44
C GLN A 13 -5.24 12.27 -13.27
N ALA A 14 -5.21 11.37 -14.27
CA ALA A 14 -4.32 10.22 -14.27
C ALA A 14 -2.83 10.60 -14.27
N ASN A 15 -2.46 11.84 -14.62
CA ASN A 15 -1.08 12.34 -14.45
C ASN A 15 -0.63 12.42 -12.99
N LEU A 16 -1.51 12.22 -12.01
CA LEU A 16 -1.13 12.04 -10.61
C LEU A 16 -0.60 10.63 -10.31
N PHE A 17 -0.95 9.65 -11.16
CA PHE A 17 -0.66 8.23 -10.95
C PHE A 17 0.16 7.64 -12.10
N GLY A 18 0.65 6.42 -11.90
CA GLY A 18 1.49 5.72 -12.89
C GLY A 18 2.97 6.08 -12.78
N PRO A 19 3.84 5.51 -13.63
CA PRO A 19 5.29 5.56 -13.44
C PRO A 19 5.93 6.95 -13.47
N ALA A 20 5.24 7.94 -14.03
CA ALA A 20 5.64 9.34 -14.05
C ALA A 20 4.62 10.26 -13.34
N GLY A 21 3.73 9.66 -12.54
CA GLY A 21 2.68 10.38 -11.84
C GLY A 21 3.23 11.12 -10.63
N PHE A 22 2.74 12.34 -10.39
CA PHE A 22 3.23 13.19 -9.30
C PHE A 22 3.07 12.62 -7.89
N VAL A 23 2.19 11.63 -7.69
CA VAL A 23 2.00 10.96 -6.39
C VAL A 23 2.64 9.56 -6.41
N SER A 24 2.42 8.79 -7.49
CA SER A 24 2.91 7.41 -7.56
C SER A 24 4.42 7.26 -7.75
N ALA A 25 5.13 8.31 -8.16
CA ALA A 25 6.59 8.27 -8.24
C ALA A 25 7.20 7.97 -6.87
N ASP A 26 6.78 8.71 -5.84
CA ASP A 26 7.27 8.56 -4.47
C ASP A 26 6.94 7.16 -3.91
N ASP A 27 5.75 6.63 -4.22
CA ASP A 27 5.34 5.27 -3.83
C ASP A 27 6.30 4.19 -4.39
N GLY A 28 6.75 4.36 -5.63
CA GLY A 28 7.69 3.43 -6.28
C GLY A 28 9.06 3.44 -5.62
N GLU A 29 9.60 4.64 -5.34
CA GLU A 29 10.90 4.80 -4.69
C GLU A 29 10.94 4.16 -3.30
N VAL A 30 9.90 4.35 -2.48
CA VAL A 30 9.89 3.77 -1.12
C VAL A 30 9.72 2.25 -1.12
N ILE A 31 9.06 1.68 -2.13
CA ILE A 31 8.95 0.21 -2.28
C ILE A 31 10.31 -0.38 -2.64
N GLU A 32 11.05 0.25 -3.55
CA GLU A 32 12.41 -0.18 -3.94
C GLU A 32 13.35 -0.14 -2.74
N PHE A 33 13.40 0.99 -2.02
CA PHE A 33 14.23 1.10 -0.81
C PHE A 33 13.83 0.12 0.30
N SER A 34 12.53 -0.18 0.43
CA SER A 34 12.07 -1.19 1.38
C SER A 34 12.60 -2.58 1.02
N GLN A 35 12.60 -2.95 -0.26
CA GLN A 35 13.15 -4.22 -0.73
C GLN A 35 14.66 -4.31 -0.49
N GLU A 36 15.40 -3.27 -0.84
CA GLU A 36 16.84 -3.17 -0.53
C GLU A 36 17.11 -3.31 0.99
N GLY A 37 16.26 -2.68 1.81
CA GLY A 37 16.30 -2.79 3.26
C GLY A 37 16.07 -4.22 3.76
N PHE A 38 15.09 -4.95 3.20
CA PHE A 38 14.82 -6.35 3.55
C PHE A 38 15.99 -7.28 3.17
N ASP A 39 16.58 -7.07 2.00
CA ASP A 39 17.69 -7.89 1.52
C ASP A 39 18.97 -7.67 2.35
N SER A 40 19.13 -6.49 2.95
CA SER A 40 20.29 -6.17 3.81
C SER A 40 20.34 -6.96 5.12
N ASN A 41 19.18 -7.35 5.68
CA ASN A 41 19.09 -8.16 6.89
C ASN A 41 17.82 -9.02 6.90
N PRO A 42 17.85 -10.21 6.26
CA PRO A 42 16.67 -11.04 6.07
C PRO A 42 16.15 -11.68 7.37
N SER A 43 16.95 -11.68 8.43
CA SER A 43 16.53 -12.20 9.75
C SER A 43 15.76 -11.19 10.60
N HIS A 44 15.71 -9.93 10.17
CA HIS A 44 14.98 -8.90 10.90
C HIS A 44 13.47 -8.94 10.61
N ARG A 45 12.73 -8.01 11.22
CA ARG A 45 11.28 -7.87 11.02
C ARG A 45 10.85 -6.42 10.99
N THR A 46 9.73 -6.17 10.31
CA THR A 46 8.98 -4.91 10.39
C THR A 46 8.03 -4.92 11.59
N LEU A 47 7.58 -3.73 11.99
CA LEU A 47 6.56 -3.55 13.03
C LEU A 47 5.33 -2.92 12.40
N VAL A 48 4.17 -3.51 12.69
CA VAL A 48 2.86 -3.12 12.11
C VAL A 48 1.85 -2.99 13.27
N GLU A 49 2.11 -2.05 14.18
CA GLU A 49 1.40 -1.90 15.47
C GLU A 49 0.64 -0.57 15.62
N LEU A 50 0.60 0.28 14.60
CA LEU A 50 -0.23 1.48 14.58
C LEU A 50 -1.71 1.09 14.67
N GLY A 51 -2.42 1.71 15.61
CA GLY A 51 -3.81 1.34 15.93
C GLY A 51 -3.95 0.02 16.70
N GLY A 52 -2.86 -0.52 17.29
CA GLY A 52 -2.87 -1.75 18.08
C GLY A 52 -2.57 -3.00 17.26
N ARG A 53 -2.99 -4.18 17.76
CA ARG A 53 -2.68 -5.49 17.16
C ARG A 53 -3.89 -6.19 16.52
N GLU A 54 -5.08 -5.63 16.71
CA GLU A 54 -6.31 -6.20 16.19
C GLU A 54 -6.44 -6.01 14.68
N VAL A 55 -7.23 -6.88 14.06
CA VAL A 55 -7.67 -6.77 12.66
C VAL A 55 -9.18 -6.59 12.70
N GLY A 56 -9.65 -5.48 12.13
CA GLY A 56 -11.05 -5.09 12.09
C GLY A 56 -11.23 -3.71 11.48
N ASP A 57 -12.49 -3.33 11.30
CA ASP A 57 -12.88 -2.03 10.74
C ASP A 57 -12.58 -0.91 11.74
N THR A 58 -12.25 0.27 11.20
CA THR A 58 -12.01 1.49 11.97
C THR A 58 -12.74 2.66 11.31
N ASP A 59 -13.07 3.69 12.11
CA ASP A 59 -13.68 4.94 11.66
C ASP A 59 -12.64 6.04 11.33
N HIS A 60 -11.36 5.71 11.43
CA HIS A 60 -10.22 6.60 11.16
C HIS A 60 -9.15 5.92 10.30
N MET A 61 -8.24 6.73 9.75
CA MET A 61 -7.13 6.26 8.89
C MET A 61 -5.84 5.92 9.66
N VAL A 62 -5.70 6.31 10.92
CA VAL A 62 -4.46 6.13 11.71
C VAL A 62 -4.35 4.70 12.27
N THR A 63 -4.16 3.72 11.38
CA THR A 63 -4.10 2.29 11.73
C THR A 63 -3.39 1.49 10.63
N GLU A 64 -2.79 0.36 11.01
CA GLU A 64 -2.25 -0.64 10.06
C GLU A 64 -3.08 -1.94 10.04
N THR A 65 -4.36 -1.88 10.45
CA THR A 65 -5.28 -3.03 10.50
C THR A 65 -5.36 -3.82 9.18
N LEU A 66 -5.31 -3.12 8.04
CA LEU A 66 -5.36 -3.75 6.71
C LEU A 66 -4.08 -4.54 6.39
N ILE A 67 -2.90 -4.01 6.72
CA ILE A 67 -1.62 -4.69 6.52
C ILE A 67 -1.58 -5.95 7.40
N ARG A 68 -1.98 -5.84 8.67
CA ARG A 68 -2.10 -6.99 9.57
C ARG A 68 -3.08 -8.04 9.04
N GLY A 69 -4.24 -7.63 8.51
CA GLY A 69 -5.22 -8.52 7.91
C GLY A 69 -4.68 -9.28 6.69
N MET A 70 -4.01 -8.56 5.79
CA MET A 70 -3.35 -9.13 4.61
C MET A 70 -2.33 -10.20 5.02
N TYR A 71 -1.41 -9.89 5.93
CA TYR A 71 -0.38 -10.85 6.36
C TYR A 71 -0.97 -12.02 7.17
N ARG A 72 -2.01 -11.80 7.99
CA ARG A 72 -2.72 -12.90 8.67
C ARG A 72 -3.29 -13.89 7.65
N TYR A 73 -3.90 -13.40 6.57
CA TYR A 73 -4.42 -14.25 5.51
C TYR A 73 -3.30 -14.91 4.69
N TRP A 74 -2.27 -14.15 4.31
CA TRP A 74 -1.10 -14.69 3.62
C TRP A 74 -0.48 -15.86 4.38
N ARG A 75 -0.28 -15.74 5.70
CA ARG A 75 0.23 -16.83 6.55
C ARG A 75 -0.69 -18.04 6.54
N LYS A 76 -2.01 -17.83 6.61
CA LYS A 76 -2.99 -18.93 6.48
C LYS A 76 -2.86 -19.67 5.14
N VAL A 77 -2.53 -18.96 4.05
CA VAL A 77 -2.40 -19.56 2.72
C VAL A 77 -1.05 -20.24 2.52
N MET A 78 0.03 -19.66 3.07
CA MET A 78 1.41 -20.07 2.78
C MET A 78 2.03 -21.00 3.83
N GLU A 79 1.55 -20.97 5.09
CA GLU A 79 2.08 -21.77 6.20
C GLU A 79 1.14 -22.92 6.61
N ALA A 80 0.04 -23.16 5.87
CA ALA A 80 -0.90 -24.25 6.12
C ALA A 80 -0.39 -25.62 5.63
#